data_AF-A0A329WUN7-F1
#
_entry.id   AF-A0A329WUN7-F1
#
_cell.length_a   1.000
_cell.length_b   1.000
_cell.length_c   1.000
_cell.angle_alpha   90.00
_cell.angle_beta   90.00
_cell.angle_gamma   90.00
#
_symmetry.space_group_name_H-M   'P 1'
#
loop_
_entity.id
_entity.type
_entity.pdbx_description
1 polymer ?
#
loop_
_entity_poly.entity_id
_entity_poly.type
_entity_poly.pdbx_seq_one_letter_code
_entity_poly.pdbx_strand_id
1 'polypeptide(L)'
;MNTSSYLFLNSENIKYNEISGNNGVYAGYPQPVSKDWPNLPVEFQRHIDDVINLNGYLYFFKGSQYLKFDIAKAQVAEGPKPIVEGWPGLIGTEFENGIDAATEWIDIKNPDITNVVCFFKGSECIDYTVSSHTINQKTISEKLGTTGKYSEFSTNLDSAILWRTRGYHYIFIFKGNSNIRFNLKLNAIDGGPTTPNKINWLGVTFNRIQSAVSVDTDLLGNQNCGGTCGNNDTGNYCFQLPQSTRFRLTAYTNTDVHQQMIKIYIDDLLVDTLTGKGIDNLTATKSYSSGTGKICIEITGDGKPCKLHYAYNTLDGKPGSVIIGAENGDANKYKDSIIILNW
;
A
#
# COMPACT_ATOMS: atom_id res chain seq x y z
N MET A 1 -2.37 -8.79 6.97
CA MET A 1 -1.79 -7.45 7.12
C MET A 1 -1.19 -7.42 8.50
N ASN A 2 0.13 -7.28 8.53
CA ASN A 2 0.88 -7.13 9.76
C ASN A 2 0.89 -5.65 10.13
N THR A 3 -0.26 -5.15 10.57
CA THR A 3 -0.44 -3.73 10.86
C THR A 3 0.14 -3.39 12.24
N SER A 4 0.92 -2.32 12.31
CA SER A 4 1.36 -1.72 13.56
C SER A 4 0.94 -0.26 13.62
N SER A 5 0.55 0.21 14.80
CA SER A 5 0.39 1.64 15.06
C SER A 5 1.73 2.23 15.46
N TYR A 6 2.04 3.41 14.95
CA TYR A 6 3.12 4.24 15.45
C TYR A 6 2.50 5.42 16.20
N LEU A 7 2.84 5.56 17.48
CA LEU A 7 2.38 6.64 18.35
C LEU A 7 3.56 7.58 18.59
N PHE A 8 3.39 8.87 18.35
CA PHE A 8 4.46 9.86 18.42
C PHE A 8 4.29 10.78 19.63
N LEU A 9 5.41 11.11 20.26
CA LEU A 9 5.49 12.15 21.29
C LEU A 9 6.86 12.83 21.23
N ASN A 10 6.86 14.14 21.01
CA ASN A 10 8.08 14.93 20.83
C ASN A 10 8.96 14.33 19.73
N SER A 11 10.17 13.86 20.05
CA SER A 11 11.14 13.27 19.12
C SER A 11 11.19 11.74 19.17
N GLU A 12 10.25 11.10 19.84
CA GLU A 12 10.19 9.66 20.01
C GLU A 12 8.88 9.09 19.47
N ASN A 13 8.89 7.80 19.15
CA ASN A 13 7.67 7.04 18.88
C ASN A 13 7.67 5.70 19.60
N ILE A 14 6.47 5.13 19.73
CA ILE A 14 6.19 3.77 20.17
C ILE A 14 5.59 3.02 18.99
N LYS A 15 6.09 1.81 18.71
CA LYS A 15 5.43 0.86 17.81
C LYS A 15 4.54 -0.06 18.63
N TYR A 16 3.28 -0.15 18.25
CA TYR A 16 2.24 -0.89 18.94
C TYR A 16 1.65 -1.97 18.04
N ASN A 17 1.59 -3.20 18.54
CA ASN A 17 0.98 -4.33 17.85
C ASN A 17 -0.54 -4.25 17.93
N GLU A 18 -1.20 -4.23 16.76
CA GLU A 18 -2.65 -4.13 16.63
C GLU A 18 -3.37 -5.49 16.61
N ILE A 19 -2.62 -6.59 16.61
CA ILE A 19 -3.17 -7.94 16.47
C ILE A 19 -3.89 -8.35 17.75
N SER A 20 -5.21 -8.57 17.64
CA SER A 20 -6.07 -9.04 18.72
C SER A 20 -5.47 -10.28 19.42
N GLY A 21 -5.41 -10.24 20.75
CA GLY A 21 -4.87 -11.32 21.59
C GLY A 21 -3.37 -11.21 21.88
N ASN A 22 -2.62 -10.39 21.14
CA ASN A 22 -1.19 -10.09 21.37
C ASN A 22 -0.91 -8.58 21.28
N ASN A 23 -1.91 -7.75 21.53
CA ASN A 23 -1.80 -6.31 21.42
C ASN A 23 -0.90 -5.75 22.54
N GLY A 24 0.02 -4.87 22.17
CA GLY A 24 1.00 -4.35 23.13
C GLY A 24 2.17 -3.65 22.44
N VAL A 25 3.01 -3.03 23.26
CA VAL A 25 4.21 -2.33 22.79
C VAL A 25 5.32 -3.33 22.43
N TYR A 26 5.96 -3.13 21.28
CA TYR A 26 7.14 -3.90 20.91
C TYR A 26 8.32 -3.61 21.86
N ALA A 27 9.20 -4.58 22.05
CA ALA A 27 10.40 -4.37 22.86
C ALA A 27 11.32 -3.30 22.25
N GLY A 28 11.99 -2.51 23.11
CA GLY A 28 12.91 -1.45 22.67
C GLY A 28 12.27 -0.08 22.42
N TYR A 29 10.98 0.07 22.72
CA TYR A 29 10.23 1.33 22.62
C TYR A 29 9.97 1.97 24.00
N PRO A 30 9.83 3.31 24.09
CA PRO A 30 9.94 4.28 23.00
C PRO A 30 11.36 4.39 22.43
N GLN A 31 11.47 4.86 21.19
CA GLN A 31 12.76 5.13 20.54
C GLN A 31 12.70 6.40 19.68
N PRO A 32 13.85 6.98 19.27
CA PRO A 32 13.87 8.14 18.40
C PRO A 32 13.16 7.90 17.07
N VAL A 33 12.39 8.89 16.61
CA VAL A 33 11.65 8.84 15.32
C VAL A 33 12.57 8.48 14.16
N SER A 34 13.80 8.98 14.16
CA SER A 34 14.79 8.70 13.10
C SER A 34 15.18 7.23 12.96
N LYS A 35 14.88 6.36 13.94
CA LYS A 35 15.17 4.92 13.84
C LYS A 35 14.13 4.17 13.01
N ASP A 36 12.86 4.48 13.18
CA ASP A 36 11.78 3.90 12.37
C ASP A 36 11.56 4.65 11.05
N TRP A 37 11.96 5.93 10.99
CA TRP A 37 11.75 6.82 9.86
C TRP A 37 13.08 7.49 9.43
N PRO A 38 14.09 6.72 8.98
CA PRO A 38 15.46 7.22 8.77
C PRO A 38 15.59 8.29 7.68
N ASN A 39 14.69 8.29 6.70
CA ASN A 39 14.67 9.28 5.62
C ASN A 39 13.69 10.43 5.87
N LEU A 40 13.09 10.53 7.07
CA LEU A 40 12.28 11.67 7.44
C LEU A 40 13.19 12.87 7.77
N PRO A 41 12.97 14.07 7.22
CA PRO A 41 13.79 15.24 7.51
C PRO A 41 13.77 15.61 8.99
N VAL A 42 14.87 16.17 9.50
CA VAL A 42 15.06 16.48 10.94
C VAL A 42 13.94 17.37 11.48
N GLU A 43 13.41 18.27 10.68
CA GLU A 43 12.30 19.15 11.02
C GLU A 43 10.97 18.40 11.19
N PHE A 44 10.78 17.22 10.57
CA PHE A 44 9.62 16.34 10.75
C PHE A 44 9.86 15.18 11.73
N GLN A 45 11.06 15.05 12.31
CA GLN A 45 11.35 14.03 13.32
C GLN A 45 10.88 14.40 14.73
N ARG A 46 10.30 15.59 14.91
CA ARG A 46 9.77 16.04 16.19
C ARG A 46 8.62 17.01 16.03
N HIS A 47 7.76 17.07 17.04
CA HIS A 47 6.62 17.98 17.07
C HIS A 47 5.75 17.84 15.80
N ILE A 48 5.40 16.61 15.45
CA ILE A 48 4.49 16.27 14.35
C ILE A 48 3.08 16.52 14.85
N ASP A 49 2.28 17.29 14.12
CA ASP A 49 0.92 17.61 14.55
C ASP A 49 -0.02 16.43 14.31
N ASP A 50 -0.05 15.87 13.11
CA ASP A 50 -0.59 14.50 12.93
C ASP A 50 -0.06 13.78 11.68
N VAL A 51 -0.41 12.51 11.51
CA VAL A 51 -0.03 11.69 10.34
C VAL A 51 -1.19 10.81 9.89
N ILE A 52 -1.46 10.79 8.59
CA ILE A 52 -2.46 9.88 7.99
C ILE A 52 -1.80 8.91 7.01
N ASN A 53 -2.41 7.73 6.83
CA ASN A 53 -1.99 6.74 5.83
C ASN A 53 -2.99 6.68 4.66
N LEU A 54 -2.66 7.34 3.56
CA LEU A 54 -3.55 7.48 2.41
C LEU A 54 -2.92 6.93 1.14
N ASN A 55 -3.55 5.87 0.59
CA ASN A 55 -3.25 5.32 -0.73
C ASN A 55 -1.75 5.01 -0.97
N GLY A 56 -1.10 4.37 0.01
CA GLY A 56 0.31 3.95 -0.08
C GLY A 56 1.33 5.01 0.37
N TYR A 57 0.85 6.17 0.83
CA TYR A 57 1.69 7.24 1.34
C TYR A 57 1.28 7.64 2.75
N LEU A 58 2.27 8.03 3.55
CA LEU A 58 2.01 8.78 4.78
C LEU A 58 2.07 10.27 4.49
N TYR A 59 1.14 11.03 5.05
CA TYR A 59 1.17 12.49 5.01
C TYR A 59 1.36 12.99 6.43
N PHE A 60 2.55 13.53 6.70
CA PHE A 60 2.89 14.15 7.97
C PHE A 60 2.50 15.63 7.92
N PHE A 61 1.87 16.13 8.97
CA PHE A 61 1.50 17.54 9.12
C PHE A 61 2.29 18.20 10.25
N LYS A 62 2.71 19.44 10.04
CA LYS A 62 3.41 20.25 11.04
C LYS A 62 3.30 21.74 10.73
N GLY A 63 2.71 22.50 11.65
CA GLY A 63 2.35 23.90 11.40
C GLY A 63 1.56 24.01 10.10
N SER A 64 1.87 25.02 9.29
CA SER A 64 1.25 25.19 7.96
C SER A 64 1.82 24.27 6.86
N GLN A 65 2.64 23.27 7.21
CA GLN A 65 3.32 22.41 6.24
C GLN A 65 2.84 20.96 6.29
N TYR A 66 2.98 20.27 5.16
CA TYR A 66 2.88 18.83 5.07
C TYR A 66 4.11 18.23 4.37
N LEU A 67 4.32 16.94 4.59
CA LEU A 67 5.30 16.11 3.91
C LEU A 67 4.65 14.79 3.50
N LYS A 68 4.91 14.34 2.27
CA LYS A 68 4.44 13.06 1.73
C LYS A 68 5.58 12.05 1.71
N PHE A 69 5.37 10.91 2.36
CA PHE A 69 6.34 9.83 2.51
C PHE A 69 5.82 8.57 1.83
N ASP A 70 6.62 8.00 0.94
CA ASP A 70 6.33 6.74 0.23
C ASP A 70 6.60 5.56 1.17
N ILE A 71 5.54 4.81 1.53
CA ILE A 71 5.65 3.68 2.46
C ILE A 71 6.55 2.58 1.85
N ALA A 72 6.34 2.24 0.58
CA ALA A 72 7.06 1.16 -0.10
C ALA A 72 8.56 1.45 -0.21
N LYS A 73 8.92 2.70 -0.48
CA LYS A 73 10.32 3.12 -0.60
C LYS A 73 10.94 3.55 0.72
N ALA A 74 10.13 3.69 1.78
CA ALA A 74 10.53 4.25 3.06
C ALA A 74 11.32 5.57 2.94
N GLN A 75 10.83 6.50 2.10
CA GLN A 75 11.49 7.80 1.88
C GLN A 75 10.49 8.91 1.52
N VAL A 76 10.93 10.16 1.64
CA VAL A 76 10.15 11.34 1.22
C VAL A 76 9.92 11.29 -0.29
N ALA A 77 8.65 11.40 -0.70
CA ALA A 77 8.26 11.55 -2.09
C ALA A 77 8.07 13.02 -2.46
N GLU A 78 7.59 13.83 -1.52
CA GLU A 78 7.31 15.25 -1.73
C GLU A 78 7.29 16.02 -0.40
N GLY A 79 7.68 17.30 -0.45
CA GLY A 79 7.66 18.20 0.71
C GLY A 79 8.99 18.23 1.48
N PRO A 80 9.08 19.05 2.54
CA PRO A 80 7.99 19.85 3.12
C PRO A 80 7.46 20.96 2.20
N LYS A 81 6.13 21.15 2.19
CA LYS A 81 5.43 22.19 1.43
C LYS A 81 4.23 22.74 2.21
N PRO A 82 3.71 23.94 1.90
CA PRO A 82 2.45 24.43 2.46
C PRO A 82 1.31 23.42 2.29
N ILE A 83 0.48 23.23 3.31
CA ILE A 83 -0.65 22.28 3.31
C ILE A 83 -1.52 22.45 2.05
N VAL A 84 -1.82 23.68 1.68
CA VAL A 84 -2.70 24.00 0.54
C VAL A 84 -2.17 23.55 -0.82
N GLU A 85 -0.86 23.28 -0.97
CA GLU A 85 -0.32 22.73 -2.21
C GLU A 85 -0.74 21.26 -2.44
N GLY A 86 -0.82 20.47 -1.37
CA GLY A 86 -1.29 19.08 -1.42
C GLY A 86 -2.79 18.95 -1.17
N TRP A 87 -3.37 19.94 -0.51
CA TRP A 87 -4.75 19.93 -0.02
C TRP A 87 -5.49 21.22 -0.40
N PRO A 88 -5.65 21.53 -1.71
CA PRO A 88 -6.13 22.83 -2.18
C PRO A 88 -7.55 23.21 -1.71
N GLY A 89 -8.40 22.23 -1.43
CA GLY A 89 -9.71 22.47 -0.79
C GLY A 89 -9.66 23.15 0.58
N LEU A 90 -8.49 23.21 1.24
CA LEU A 90 -8.32 23.88 2.52
C LEU A 90 -7.97 25.37 2.41
N ILE A 91 -7.78 25.91 1.20
CA ILE A 91 -7.48 27.34 0.99
C ILE A 91 -8.58 28.21 1.59
N GLY A 92 -8.18 29.21 2.38
CA GLY A 92 -9.10 30.16 3.03
C GLY A 92 -9.82 29.58 4.25
N THR A 93 -9.47 28.37 4.67
CA THR A 93 -9.93 27.77 5.93
C THR A 93 -8.83 27.88 6.99
N GLU A 94 -9.19 27.74 8.27
CA GLU A 94 -8.19 27.74 9.35
C GLU A 94 -7.18 26.57 9.27
N PHE A 95 -7.53 25.51 8.55
CA PHE A 95 -6.72 24.30 8.38
C PHE A 95 -5.50 24.52 7.49
N GLU A 96 -5.45 25.59 6.69
CA GLU A 96 -4.27 25.94 5.89
C GLU A 96 -3.04 26.26 6.77
N ASN A 97 -3.28 26.66 8.02
CA ASN A 97 -2.26 27.06 8.98
C ASN A 97 -1.86 25.94 9.96
N GLY A 98 -2.45 24.75 9.80
CA GLY A 98 -2.10 23.55 10.54
C GLY A 98 -3.30 22.76 11.01
N ILE A 99 -3.03 21.51 11.38
CA ILE A 99 -4.03 20.48 11.67
C ILE A 99 -3.81 20.02 13.10
N ASP A 100 -4.85 19.90 13.92
CA ASP A 100 -4.69 19.43 15.30
C ASP A 100 -4.72 17.90 15.35
N ALA A 101 -5.60 17.28 14.56
CA ALA A 101 -5.66 15.84 14.36
C ALA A 101 -6.20 15.51 12.96
N ALA A 102 -5.88 14.33 12.42
CA ALA A 102 -6.44 13.87 11.16
C ALA A 102 -6.57 12.35 11.11
N THR A 103 -7.59 11.84 10.42
CA THR A 103 -7.76 10.41 10.22
C THR A 103 -8.39 10.12 8.86
N GLU A 104 -8.02 9.00 8.26
CA GLU A 104 -8.75 8.41 7.15
C GLU A 104 -10.18 8.05 7.59
N TRP A 105 -11.18 8.46 6.79
CA TRP A 105 -12.59 8.16 7.04
C TRP A 105 -13.09 7.19 5.97
N ILE A 106 -13.01 5.88 6.26
CA ILE A 106 -13.25 4.82 5.28
C ILE A 106 -14.74 4.48 5.11
N ASP A 107 -15.10 4.04 3.90
CA ASP A 107 -16.33 3.26 3.70
C ASP A 107 -16.07 1.82 4.15
N ILE A 108 -16.78 1.37 5.19
CA ILE A 108 -16.64 0.01 5.73
C ILE A 108 -17.00 -1.08 4.71
N LYS A 109 -17.74 -0.74 3.65
CA LYS A 109 -18.06 -1.67 2.55
C LYS A 109 -16.90 -1.81 1.56
N ASN A 110 -16.03 -0.79 1.49
CA ASN A 110 -14.88 -0.71 0.59
C ASN A 110 -13.63 -0.21 1.33
N PRO A 111 -13.17 -0.91 2.39
CA PRO A 111 -12.16 -0.40 3.32
C PRO A 111 -10.77 -0.19 2.69
N ASP A 112 -10.50 -0.83 1.54
CA ASP A 112 -9.23 -0.72 0.83
C ASP A 112 -9.10 0.57 0.02
N ILE A 113 -10.20 1.30 -0.22
CA ILE A 113 -10.20 2.57 -0.97
C ILE A 113 -10.57 3.69 0.00
N THR A 114 -9.60 4.57 0.29
CA THR A 114 -9.85 5.76 1.09
C THR A 114 -9.98 6.98 0.17
N ASN A 115 -11.16 7.60 0.15
CA ASN A 115 -11.41 8.84 -0.60
C ASN A 115 -11.78 10.03 0.31
N VAL A 116 -11.91 9.81 1.62
CA VAL A 116 -12.22 10.88 2.58
C VAL A 116 -11.18 10.87 3.69
N VAL A 117 -10.67 12.07 3.98
CA VAL A 117 -9.86 12.35 5.16
C VAL A 117 -10.64 13.33 6.03
N CYS A 118 -10.73 13.05 7.32
CA CYS A 118 -11.32 13.98 8.27
C CYS A 118 -10.19 14.75 8.96
N PHE A 119 -10.17 16.07 8.79
CA PHE A 119 -9.25 16.97 9.47
C PHE A 119 -9.96 17.62 10.66
N PHE A 120 -9.27 17.77 11.79
CA PHE A 120 -9.78 18.41 13.01
C PHE A 120 -8.92 19.61 13.38
N LYS A 121 -9.56 20.72 13.73
CA LYS A 121 -8.89 21.93 14.23
C LYS A 121 -9.82 22.73 15.13
N GLY A 122 -9.35 23.17 16.29
CA GLY A 122 -10.18 23.95 17.18
C GLY A 122 -11.43 23.15 17.56
N SER A 123 -12.63 23.68 17.32
CA SER A 123 -13.91 22.95 17.49
C SER A 123 -14.51 22.43 16.19
N GLU A 124 -13.80 22.59 15.08
CA GLU A 124 -14.27 22.31 13.72
C GLU A 124 -13.61 21.05 13.16
N CYS A 125 -14.27 20.47 12.16
CA CYS A 125 -13.73 19.40 11.35
C CYS A 125 -14.15 19.54 9.88
N ILE A 126 -13.31 19.03 8.99
CA ILE A 126 -13.57 18.99 7.55
C ILE A 126 -13.51 17.54 7.08
N ASP A 127 -14.61 17.05 6.52
CA ASP A 127 -14.59 15.88 5.65
C ASP A 127 -14.07 16.32 4.28
N TYR A 128 -12.83 15.95 3.98
CA TYR A 128 -12.13 16.30 2.74
C TYR A 128 -12.22 15.15 1.74
N THR A 129 -12.82 15.39 0.58
CA THR A 129 -12.87 14.39 -0.50
C THR A 129 -11.59 14.49 -1.34
N VAL A 130 -10.75 13.46 -1.29
CA VAL A 130 -9.43 13.43 -1.93
C VAL A 130 -9.51 13.59 -3.45
N SER A 131 -10.42 12.86 -4.10
CA SER A 131 -10.52 12.85 -5.57
C SER A 131 -10.95 14.18 -6.18
N SER A 132 -11.72 14.99 -5.45
CA SER A 132 -12.32 16.25 -5.95
C SER A 132 -11.81 17.49 -5.23
N HIS A 133 -11.01 17.31 -4.16
CA HIS A 133 -10.58 18.36 -3.25
C HIS A 133 -11.72 19.21 -2.67
N THR A 134 -12.93 18.65 -2.58
CA THR A 134 -14.10 19.32 -2.01
C THR A 134 -14.15 19.11 -0.51
N ILE A 135 -14.62 20.12 0.23
CA ILE A 135 -14.73 20.08 1.69
C ILE A 135 -16.19 20.08 2.14
N ASN A 136 -16.45 19.41 3.27
CA ASN A 136 -17.69 19.50 4.02
C ASN A 136 -17.36 19.76 5.49
N GLN A 137 -17.56 21.00 5.92
CA GLN A 137 -17.21 21.47 7.26
C GLN A 137 -18.35 21.27 8.26
N LYS A 138 -18.02 20.84 9.48
CA LYS A 138 -18.94 20.60 10.60
C LYS A 138 -18.21 20.87 11.91
N THR A 139 -18.95 21.00 13.01
CA THR A 139 -18.32 20.94 14.33
C THR A 139 -17.87 19.51 14.67
N ILE A 140 -16.86 19.36 15.52
CA ILE A 140 -16.41 18.05 16.03
C ILE A 140 -17.56 17.36 16.78
N SER A 141 -18.33 18.14 17.55
CA SER A 141 -19.52 17.67 18.27
C SER A 141 -20.57 17.03 17.37
N GLU A 142 -20.88 17.65 16.23
CA GLU A 142 -21.83 17.11 15.26
C GLU A 142 -21.29 15.86 14.57
N LYS A 143 -20.00 15.84 14.24
CA LYS A 143 -19.36 14.72 13.53
C LYS A 143 -19.23 13.47 14.40
N LEU A 144 -18.77 13.64 15.64
CA LEU A 144 -18.42 12.53 16.53
C LEU A 144 -19.50 12.25 17.59
N GLY A 145 -20.43 13.17 17.84
CA GLY A 145 -21.43 13.04 18.90
C GLY A 145 -20.85 13.24 20.31
N THR A 146 -19.87 14.13 20.47
CA THR A 146 -19.12 14.35 21.73
C THR A 146 -19.93 15.14 22.77
N THR A 147 -21.05 14.58 23.21
CA THR A 147 -21.94 15.17 24.23
C THR A 147 -21.72 14.54 25.61
N GLY A 148 -22.23 15.20 26.66
CA GLY A 148 -22.21 14.67 28.03
C GLY A 148 -20.78 14.35 28.50
N LYS A 149 -20.53 13.08 28.84
CA LYS A 149 -19.21 12.61 29.31
C LYS A 149 -18.09 12.68 28.27
N TYR A 150 -18.40 12.94 27.01
CA TYR A 150 -17.43 13.06 25.92
C TYR A 150 -17.12 14.51 25.54
N SER A 151 -17.72 15.49 26.23
CA SER A 151 -17.64 16.92 25.87
C SER A 151 -16.22 17.45 25.69
N GLU A 152 -15.26 16.92 26.45
CA GLU A 152 -13.83 17.26 26.35
C GLU A 152 -13.29 17.04 24.93
N PHE A 153 -13.76 16.03 24.21
CA PHE A 153 -13.34 15.67 22.85
C PHE A 153 -13.99 16.52 21.75
N SER A 154 -14.68 17.61 22.10
CA SER A 154 -15.33 18.49 21.13
C SER A 154 -14.41 19.57 20.57
N THR A 155 -13.17 19.66 21.05
CA THR A 155 -12.22 20.66 20.61
C THR A 155 -10.77 20.25 20.86
N ASN A 156 -9.82 20.80 20.09
CA ASN A 156 -8.37 20.69 20.30
C ASN A 156 -7.95 19.24 20.56
N LEU A 157 -8.27 18.35 19.62
CA LEU A 157 -7.90 16.95 19.67
C LEU A 157 -6.38 16.84 19.48
N ASP A 158 -5.74 15.88 20.15
CA ASP A 158 -4.29 15.71 20.00
C ASP A 158 -3.95 14.81 18.81
N SER A 159 -4.78 13.81 18.49
CA SER A 159 -4.59 12.93 17.33
C SER A 159 -5.83 12.06 17.08
N ALA A 160 -6.00 11.55 15.87
CA ALA A 160 -6.99 10.54 15.55
C ALA A 160 -6.39 9.43 14.68
N ILE A 161 -6.54 8.16 15.08
CA ILE A 161 -5.99 7.03 14.32
C ILE A 161 -7.09 6.07 13.89
N LEU A 162 -7.15 5.81 12.58
CA LEU A 162 -7.90 4.69 12.04
C LEU A 162 -7.17 3.39 12.36
N TRP A 163 -7.77 2.55 13.19
CA TRP A 163 -7.22 1.25 13.54
C TRP A 163 -7.53 0.24 12.43
N ARG A 164 -6.49 -0.24 11.74
CA ARG A 164 -6.61 -0.99 10.47
C ARG A 164 -6.59 -2.52 10.61
N THR A 165 -6.89 -3.07 11.79
CA THR A 165 -7.01 -4.53 11.99
C THR A 165 -8.24 -5.08 11.26
N ARG A 166 -8.06 -6.15 10.46
CA ARG A 166 -9.15 -6.78 9.71
C ARG A 166 -10.37 -7.07 10.59
N GLY A 167 -11.53 -6.55 10.18
CA GLY A 167 -12.82 -6.75 10.87
C GLY A 167 -13.15 -5.70 11.93
N TYR A 168 -12.22 -4.81 12.26
CA TYR A 168 -12.43 -3.70 13.19
C TYR A 168 -12.33 -2.37 12.43
N HIS A 169 -13.39 -1.56 12.50
CA HIS A 169 -13.46 -0.25 11.85
C HIS A 169 -13.57 0.83 12.93
N TYR A 170 -12.50 0.98 13.69
CA TYR A 170 -12.45 1.88 14.83
C TYR A 170 -11.53 3.06 14.54
N ILE A 171 -11.94 4.23 14.99
CA ILE A 171 -11.07 5.40 15.10
C ILE A 171 -10.88 5.66 16.59
N PHE A 172 -9.62 5.71 17.04
CA PHE A 172 -9.33 6.25 18.37
C PHE A 172 -9.03 7.72 18.27
N ILE A 173 -9.71 8.52 19.06
CA ILE A 173 -9.49 9.95 19.17
C ILE A 173 -8.82 10.22 20.50
N PHE A 174 -7.66 10.88 20.48
CA PHE A 174 -6.84 11.19 21.64
C PHE A 174 -7.00 12.64 22.06
N LYS A 175 -7.05 12.86 23.37
CA LYS A 175 -7.02 14.18 24.00
C LYS A 175 -6.45 14.09 25.41
N GLY A 176 -5.43 14.89 25.69
CA GLY A 176 -4.65 14.82 26.92
C GLY A 176 -4.14 13.40 27.15
N ASN A 177 -4.47 12.87 28.33
CA ASN A 177 -4.11 11.49 28.72
C ASN A 177 -5.29 10.51 28.55
N SER A 178 -6.24 10.82 27.67
CA SER A 178 -7.46 10.05 27.45
C SER A 178 -7.69 9.79 25.97
N ASN A 179 -8.45 8.74 25.68
CA ASN A 179 -9.00 8.52 24.36
C ASN A 179 -10.47 8.07 24.42
N ILE A 180 -11.16 8.27 23.31
CA ILE A 180 -12.45 7.64 23.02
C ILE A 180 -12.31 6.77 21.77
N ARG A 181 -13.20 5.80 21.62
CA ARG A 181 -13.28 4.95 20.43
C ARG A 181 -14.57 5.25 19.67
N PHE A 182 -14.42 5.71 18.44
CA PHE A 182 -15.51 5.86 17.49
C PHE A 182 -15.61 4.60 16.63
N ASN A 183 -16.79 4.02 16.56
CA ASN A 183 -17.06 2.83 15.78
C ASN A 183 -17.74 3.22 14.47
N LEU A 184 -17.02 3.07 13.35
CA LEU A 184 -17.51 3.45 12.02
C LEU A 184 -18.73 2.64 11.59
N LYS A 185 -18.89 1.40 12.08
CA LYS A 185 -20.06 0.58 11.79
C LYS A 185 -21.31 1.05 12.54
N LEU A 186 -21.14 1.49 13.78
CA LEU A 186 -22.24 2.06 14.58
C LEU A 186 -22.46 3.54 14.29
N ASN A 187 -21.50 4.19 13.64
CA ASN A 187 -21.43 5.64 13.47
C ASN A 187 -21.61 6.38 14.81
N ALA A 188 -20.95 5.89 15.86
CA ALA A 188 -21.08 6.41 17.21
C ALA A 188 -19.85 6.08 18.07
N ILE A 189 -19.65 6.86 19.13
CA ILE A 189 -18.68 6.56 20.20
C ILE A 189 -19.19 5.35 21.00
N ASP A 190 -18.40 4.28 21.06
CA ASP A 190 -18.76 3.03 21.77
C ASP A 190 -17.79 2.65 22.89
N GLY A 191 -16.76 3.48 23.14
CA GLY A 191 -15.76 3.25 24.17
C GLY A 191 -15.11 4.53 24.66
N GLY A 192 -14.69 4.53 25.92
CA GLY A 192 -14.04 5.67 26.56
C GLY A 192 -14.98 6.59 27.37
N PRO A 193 -14.44 7.72 27.87
CA PRO A 193 -13.01 8.07 27.86
C PRO A 193 -12.16 7.09 28.70
N THR A 194 -10.99 6.70 28.20
CA THR A 194 -10.06 5.81 28.92
C THR A 194 -8.62 6.26 28.78
N THR A 195 -7.80 5.99 29.80
CA THR A 195 -6.35 6.20 29.71
C THR A 195 -5.72 5.11 28.82
N PRO A 196 -4.95 5.46 27.77
CA PRO A 196 -4.32 4.54 26.81
C PRO A 196 -3.27 3.55 27.37
N ASN A 197 -3.28 3.19 28.64
CA ASN A 197 -2.41 2.12 29.16
C ASN A 197 -3.18 1.16 30.07
N LYS A 198 -4.42 1.52 30.44
CA LYS A 198 -5.19 0.76 31.43
C LYS A 198 -6.16 -0.23 30.82
N ILE A 199 -6.75 0.11 29.67
CA ILE A 199 -7.88 -0.63 29.09
C ILE A 199 -7.63 -0.90 27.60
N ASN A 200 -7.24 0.13 26.86
CA ASN A 200 -6.72 0.03 25.50
C ASN A 200 -5.25 0.49 25.50
N TRP A 201 -4.50 0.14 24.46
CA TRP A 201 -3.10 0.56 24.28
C TRP A 201 -2.13 0.06 25.38
N LEU A 202 -2.25 -1.21 25.78
CA LEU A 202 -1.47 -1.79 26.87
C LEU A 202 0.06 -1.62 26.69
N GLY A 203 0.73 -1.13 27.73
CA GLY A 203 2.17 -0.93 27.74
C GLY A 203 2.64 0.41 27.15
N VAL A 204 1.74 1.22 26.58
CA VAL A 204 2.09 2.57 26.11
C VAL A 204 2.45 3.44 27.32
N THR A 205 3.69 3.94 27.33
CA THR A 205 4.25 4.72 28.44
C THR A 205 4.09 6.23 28.28
N PHE A 206 3.70 6.69 27.09
CA PHE A 206 3.43 8.10 26.84
C PHE A 206 2.21 8.58 27.64
N ASN A 207 2.35 9.76 28.25
CA ASN A 207 1.29 10.42 29.03
C ASN A 207 0.29 11.20 28.17
N ARG A 208 0.57 11.33 26.87
CA ARG A 208 -0.32 11.82 25.83
C ARG A 208 0.16 11.28 24.48
N ILE A 209 -0.75 11.14 23.53
CA ILE A 209 -0.42 10.78 22.15
C ILE A 209 -0.54 12.03 21.31
N GLN A 210 0.59 12.53 20.79
CA GLN A 210 0.62 13.76 20.02
C GLN A 210 0.28 13.54 18.54
N SER A 211 0.56 12.35 18.02
CA SER A 211 0.19 11.95 16.68
C SER A 211 0.19 10.42 16.62
N ALA A 212 -0.58 9.84 15.71
CA ALA A 212 -0.68 8.39 15.60
C ALA A 212 -1.06 7.95 14.18
N VAL A 213 -0.44 6.88 13.67
CA VAL A 213 -0.79 6.31 12.37
C VAL A 213 -0.64 4.80 12.35
N SER A 214 -1.57 4.11 11.68
CA SER A 214 -1.49 2.66 11.43
C SER A 214 -0.87 2.38 10.08
N VAL A 215 0.13 1.50 10.03
CA VAL A 215 0.86 1.13 8.80
C VAL A 215 0.95 -0.38 8.67
N ASP A 216 0.71 -0.90 7.47
CA ASP A 216 1.05 -2.29 7.16
C ASP A 216 2.57 -2.42 7.08
N THR A 217 3.16 -3.07 8.08
CA THR A 217 4.62 -3.15 8.22
C THR A 217 5.25 -4.07 7.18
N ASP A 218 4.47 -4.92 6.52
CA ASP A 218 4.95 -5.72 5.38
C ASP A 218 5.18 -4.87 4.12
N LEU A 219 4.63 -3.65 4.08
CA LEU A 219 4.81 -2.71 2.97
C LEU A 219 5.91 -1.66 3.24
N LEU A 220 6.27 -1.43 4.50
CA LEU A 220 7.22 -0.37 4.86
C LEU A 220 8.65 -0.74 4.43
N GLY A 221 9.19 -0.02 3.44
CA GLY A 221 10.50 -0.31 2.86
C GLY A 221 10.54 -1.59 2.01
N ASN A 222 9.37 -2.15 1.67
CA ASN A 222 9.26 -3.27 0.75
C ASN A 222 9.31 -2.74 -0.68
N GLN A 223 10.50 -2.80 -1.29
CA GLN A 223 10.64 -2.63 -2.73
C GLN A 223 9.90 -3.77 -3.42
N ASN A 224 8.64 -3.55 -3.79
CA ASN A 224 7.96 -4.38 -4.79
C ASN A 224 8.84 -4.37 -6.04
N CYS A 225 9.65 -5.41 -6.20
CA CYS A 225 10.46 -5.58 -7.40
C CYS A 225 9.46 -5.73 -8.56
N GLY A 226 9.29 -4.66 -9.34
CA GLY A 226 8.13 -4.50 -10.24
C GLY A 226 7.87 -5.71 -11.13
N GLY A 227 6.60 -6.02 -11.35
CA GLY A 227 6.18 -7.08 -12.27
C GLY A 227 4.68 -7.11 -12.50
N THR A 228 4.27 -7.76 -13.58
CA THR A 228 2.87 -8.01 -13.93
C THR A 228 2.65 -9.51 -14.10
N CYS A 229 1.49 -10.00 -13.66
CA CYS A 229 1.06 -11.36 -13.94
C CYS A 229 -0.33 -11.34 -14.58
N GLY A 230 -0.66 -12.39 -15.32
CA GLY A 230 -1.93 -12.45 -16.02
C GLY A 230 -2.20 -13.79 -16.67
N ASN A 231 -3.40 -13.90 -17.26
CA ASN A 231 -3.82 -15.05 -18.04
C ASN A 231 -4.10 -14.61 -19.48
N ASN A 232 -3.97 -15.53 -20.45
CA ASN A 232 -4.45 -15.32 -21.81
C ASN A 232 -4.87 -16.63 -22.48
N ASP A 233 -6.10 -16.70 -22.98
CA ASP A 233 -6.66 -17.86 -23.68
C ASP A 233 -6.42 -17.83 -25.19
N THR A 234 -5.80 -16.79 -25.74
CA THR A 234 -5.47 -16.68 -27.17
C THR A 234 -4.19 -17.39 -27.56
N GLY A 235 -3.49 -18.01 -26.61
CA GLY A 235 -2.20 -18.65 -26.83
C GLY A 235 -1.07 -17.69 -27.16
N ASN A 236 -1.23 -16.38 -27.01
CA ASN A 236 -0.20 -15.40 -27.34
C ASN A 236 0.06 -14.44 -26.18
N TYR A 237 1.31 -14.15 -25.85
CA TYR A 237 1.66 -13.12 -24.88
C TYR A 237 2.77 -12.21 -25.39
N CYS A 238 2.50 -10.91 -25.41
CA CYS A 238 3.43 -9.88 -25.84
C CYS A 238 3.87 -9.01 -24.67
N PHE A 239 5.15 -8.66 -24.64
CA PHE A 239 5.76 -7.79 -23.63
C PHE A 239 6.90 -6.98 -24.24
N GLN A 240 7.32 -5.93 -23.52
CA GLN A 240 8.33 -4.99 -23.99
C GLN A 240 9.64 -5.18 -23.22
N LEU A 241 10.72 -5.47 -23.93
CA LEU A 241 12.09 -5.42 -23.41
C LEU A 241 12.77 -4.10 -23.78
N PRO A 242 13.84 -3.70 -23.09
CA PRO A 242 14.67 -2.58 -23.53
C PRO A 242 15.27 -2.89 -24.91
N GLN A 243 15.47 -1.85 -25.73
CA GLN A 243 15.99 -1.98 -27.08
C GLN A 243 17.36 -2.65 -27.12
N SER A 244 17.59 -3.49 -28.13
CA SER A 244 18.87 -4.19 -28.35
C SER A 244 19.38 -5.00 -27.15
N THR A 245 18.47 -5.48 -26.31
CA THR A 245 18.79 -6.32 -25.15
C THR A 245 18.97 -7.77 -25.60
N ARG A 246 20.09 -8.39 -25.21
CA ARG A 246 20.26 -9.83 -25.35
C ARG A 246 19.47 -10.53 -24.27
N PHE A 247 18.64 -11.50 -24.66
CA PHE A 247 17.91 -12.34 -23.73
C PHE A 247 18.10 -13.81 -24.08
N ARG A 248 18.01 -14.67 -23.08
CA ARG A 248 18.03 -16.12 -23.22
C ARG A 248 16.62 -16.65 -22.99
N LEU A 249 16.20 -17.59 -23.83
CA LEU A 249 14.94 -18.31 -23.72
C LEU A 249 15.23 -19.78 -23.49
N THR A 250 14.57 -20.35 -22.50
CA THR A 250 14.56 -21.78 -22.20
C THR A 250 13.12 -22.28 -22.28
N ALA A 251 12.88 -23.30 -23.08
CA ALA A 251 11.55 -23.88 -23.28
C ALA A 251 11.54 -25.35 -22.81
N TYR A 252 10.56 -25.67 -21.97
CA TYR A 252 10.26 -27.01 -21.49
C TYR A 252 8.89 -27.43 -21.98
N THR A 253 8.77 -28.68 -22.41
CA THR A 253 7.47 -29.33 -22.66
C THR A 253 7.31 -30.45 -21.67
N ASN A 254 6.12 -30.58 -21.11
CA ASN A 254 5.82 -31.55 -20.07
C ASN A 254 4.44 -32.17 -20.32
N THR A 255 4.25 -32.65 -21.54
CA THR A 255 3.07 -33.39 -21.98
C THR A 255 3.45 -34.34 -23.12
N ASP A 256 3.08 -35.61 -22.99
CA ASP A 256 3.21 -36.66 -24.00
C ASP A 256 1.91 -36.85 -24.81
N VAL A 257 0.84 -36.15 -24.42
CA VAL A 257 -0.45 -36.17 -25.11
C VAL A 257 -0.41 -35.20 -26.29
N HIS A 258 -0.03 -33.95 -26.04
CA HIS A 258 -0.09 -32.86 -27.02
C HIS A 258 1.29 -32.51 -27.57
N GLN A 259 1.40 -32.23 -28.86
CA GLN A 259 2.60 -31.63 -29.42
C GLN A 259 2.55 -30.11 -29.25
N GLN A 260 3.46 -29.57 -28.44
CA GLN A 260 3.57 -28.13 -28.20
C GLN A 260 4.39 -27.48 -29.32
N MET A 261 3.93 -26.34 -29.81
CA MET A 261 4.63 -25.48 -30.75
C MET A 261 4.69 -24.07 -30.17
N ILE A 262 5.91 -23.53 -30.09
CA ILE A 262 6.23 -22.22 -29.52
C ILE A 262 6.83 -21.37 -30.64
N LYS A 263 6.13 -20.31 -31.04
CA LYS A 263 6.63 -19.33 -32.00
C LYS A 263 7.11 -18.09 -31.28
N ILE A 264 8.28 -17.60 -31.66
CA ILE A 264 8.86 -16.39 -31.10
C ILE A 264 8.81 -15.31 -32.16
N TYR A 265 8.22 -14.17 -31.81
CA TYR A 265 8.21 -12.98 -32.64
C TYR A 265 9.00 -11.86 -31.98
N ILE A 266 9.81 -11.17 -32.77
CA ILE A 266 10.55 -9.97 -32.37
C ILE A 266 10.19 -8.87 -33.37
N ASP A 267 9.67 -7.75 -32.86
CA ASP A 267 9.19 -6.63 -33.68
C ASP A 267 8.20 -7.09 -34.78
N ASP A 268 7.25 -7.95 -34.38
CA ASP A 268 6.23 -8.56 -35.24
C ASP A 268 6.75 -9.51 -36.33
N LEU A 269 8.05 -9.80 -36.37
CA LEU A 269 8.65 -10.79 -37.26
C LEU A 269 8.80 -12.13 -36.56
N LEU A 270 8.33 -13.21 -37.18
CA LEU A 270 8.56 -14.57 -36.70
C LEU A 270 10.05 -14.90 -36.85
N VAL A 271 10.75 -15.07 -35.72
CA VAL A 271 12.20 -15.31 -35.70
C VAL A 271 12.58 -16.77 -35.44
N ASP A 272 11.73 -17.54 -34.75
CA ASP A 272 11.96 -18.96 -34.51
C ASP A 272 10.64 -19.71 -34.25
N THR A 273 10.66 -21.02 -34.46
CA THR A 273 9.57 -21.95 -34.14
C THR A 273 10.15 -23.20 -33.50
N LEU A 274 9.81 -23.42 -32.24
CA LEU A 274 10.24 -24.57 -31.45
C LEU A 274 9.08 -25.56 -31.34
N THR A 275 9.37 -26.85 -31.43
CA THR A 275 8.38 -27.91 -31.26
C THR A 275 8.87 -28.91 -30.24
N GLY A 276 8.02 -29.31 -29.29
CA GLY A 276 8.38 -30.31 -28.28
C GLY A 276 7.18 -31.15 -27.85
N LYS A 277 7.45 -32.41 -27.50
CA LYS A 277 6.50 -33.38 -26.98
C LYS A 277 7.25 -34.34 -26.05
N GLY A 278 6.68 -34.65 -24.90
CA GLY A 278 7.28 -35.49 -23.87
C GLY A 278 7.11 -34.88 -22.47
N ILE A 279 7.22 -35.74 -21.46
CA ILE A 279 7.25 -35.36 -20.03
C ILE A 279 8.67 -34.90 -19.69
N ASP A 280 8.79 -33.79 -18.94
CA ASP A 280 10.08 -33.20 -18.52
C ASP A 280 11.11 -33.03 -19.65
N ASN A 281 10.64 -32.62 -20.83
CA ASN A 281 11.46 -32.52 -22.03
C ASN A 281 11.96 -31.08 -22.25
N LEU A 282 13.27 -30.88 -22.12
CA LEU A 282 13.93 -29.63 -22.50
C LEU A 282 13.88 -29.48 -24.02
N THR A 283 12.99 -28.61 -24.51
CA THR A 283 12.77 -28.40 -25.94
C THR A 283 13.89 -27.59 -26.58
N ALA A 284 14.30 -26.49 -25.94
CA ALA A 284 15.40 -25.69 -26.43
C ALA A 284 15.97 -24.75 -25.38
N THR A 285 17.21 -24.31 -25.62
CA THR A 285 17.76 -23.11 -25.02
C THR A 285 18.42 -22.25 -26.10
N LYS A 286 17.91 -21.04 -26.30
CA LYS A 286 18.29 -20.16 -27.40
C LYS A 286 18.57 -18.74 -26.90
N SER A 287 19.35 -17.98 -27.64
CA SER A 287 19.64 -16.57 -27.34
C SER A 287 19.20 -15.70 -28.50
N TYR A 288 18.60 -14.56 -28.18
CA TYR A 288 18.07 -13.62 -29.16
C TYR A 288 18.44 -12.18 -28.78
N SER A 289 18.16 -11.24 -29.68
CA SER A 289 18.29 -9.80 -29.46
C SER A 289 16.92 -9.15 -29.64
N SER A 290 16.51 -8.27 -28.72
CA SER A 290 15.15 -7.75 -28.66
C SER A 290 14.76 -6.75 -29.76
N GLY A 291 15.68 -6.32 -30.63
CA GLY A 291 15.40 -5.32 -31.66
C GLY A 291 14.90 -4.00 -31.06
N THR A 292 13.72 -3.54 -31.48
CA THR A 292 13.03 -2.36 -30.92
C THR A 292 12.36 -2.65 -29.57
N GLY A 293 12.32 -3.92 -29.17
CA GLY A 293 11.98 -4.38 -27.82
C GLY A 293 10.65 -5.12 -27.74
N LYS A 294 9.84 -5.19 -28.81
CA LYS A 294 8.56 -5.89 -28.77
C LYS A 294 8.77 -7.39 -28.96
N ILE A 295 8.46 -8.18 -27.94
CA ILE A 295 8.57 -9.65 -27.98
C ILE A 295 7.18 -10.24 -27.83
N CYS A 296 6.81 -11.20 -28.68
CA CYS A 296 5.60 -11.99 -28.51
C CYS A 296 5.93 -13.49 -28.56
N ILE A 297 5.31 -14.25 -27.65
CA ILE A 297 5.41 -15.70 -27.59
C ILE A 297 4.02 -16.28 -27.84
N GLU A 298 3.89 -17.02 -28.95
CA GLU A 298 2.68 -17.75 -29.29
C GLU A 298 2.90 -19.24 -29.02
N ILE A 299 2.00 -19.86 -28.27
CA ILE A 299 2.05 -21.26 -27.87
C ILE A 299 0.75 -21.93 -28.28
N THR A 300 0.90 -23.01 -29.05
CA THR A 300 -0.19 -23.88 -29.47
C THR A 300 0.13 -25.31 -29.10
N GLY A 301 -0.89 -26.13 -28.82
CA GLY A 301 -0.74 -27.57 -28.76
C GLY A 301 -1.71 -28.25 -29.70
N ASP A 302 -1.18 -29.18 -30.49
CA ASP A 302 -1.86 -29.83 -31.61
C ASP A 302 -2.52 -28.81 -32.58
N GLY A 303 -1.86 -27.67 -32.78
CA GLY A 303 -2.30 -26.59 -33.67
C GLY A 303 -3.40 -25.68 -33.11
N LYS A 304 -3.82 -25.85 -31.86
CA LYS A 304 -4.81 -24.99 -31.19
C LYS A 304 -4.13 -24.07 -30.15
N PRO A 305 -4.59 -22.82 -29.97
CA PRO A 305 -4.09 -21.95 -28.92
C PRO A 305 -4.14 -22.59 -27.53
N CYS A 306 -3.06 -22.46 -26.78
CA CYS A 306 -3.03 -22.84 -25.36
C CYS A 306 -3.60 -21.72 -24.49
N LYS A 307 -4.08 -22.07 -23.29
CA LYS A 307 -4.26 -21.09 -22.22
C LYS A 307 -2.92 -20.79 -21.60
N LEU A 308 -2.64 -19.52 -21.36
CA LEU A 308 -1.38 -19.03 -20.81
C LEU A 308 -1.60 -18.45 -19.42
N HIS A 309 -0.66 -18.72 -18.53
CA HIS A 309 -0.47 -17.96 -17.29
C HIS A 309 0.96 -17.45 -17.27
N TYR A 310 1.16 -16.16 -17.03
CA TYR A 310 2.48 -15.55 -17.15
C TYR A 310 2.80 -14.59 -16.02
N ALA A 311 4.10 -14.40 -15.82
CA ALA A 311 4.67 -13.37 -14.96
C ALA A 311 5.81 -12.67 -15.72
N TYR A 312 5.75 -11.35 -15.81
CA TYR A 312 6.78 -10.48 -16.35
C TYR A 312 7.35 -9.66 -15.19
N ASN A 313 8.63 -9.84 -14.86
CA ASN A 313 9.27 -9.21 -13.72
C ASN A 313 10.51 -8.44 -14.14
N THR A 314 10.62 -7.20 -13.69
CA THR A 314 11.80 -6.36 -13.84
C THR A 314 12.25 -5.97 -12.44
N LEU A 315 13.31 -6.60 -11.93
CA LEU A 315 13.86 -6.26 -10.62
C LEU A 315 14.57 -4.91 -10.73
N ASP A 316 13.85 -3.81 -10.50
CA ASP A 316 14.33 -2.43 -10.56
C ASP A 316 15.10 -2.08 -11.84
N GLY A 317 14.64 -2.66 -12.95
CA GLY A 317 15.21 -2.48 -14.28
C GLY A 317 16.14 -3.61 -14.71
N LYS A 318 16.91 -4.28 -13.82
CA LYS A 318 17.74 -5.47 -14.09
C LYS A 318 18.12 -6.24 -12.79
N PRO A 319 18.12 -7.59 -12.78
CA PRO A 319 17.83 -8.49 -13.91
C PRO A 319 16.33 -8.63 -14.16
N GLY A 320 15.95 -9.03 -15.38
CA GLY A 320 14.56 -9.23 -15.76
C GLY A 320 14.26 -10.68 -16.11
N SER A 321 13.02 -11.11 -15.89
CA SER A 321 12.53 -12.42 -16.33
C SER A 321 11.09 -12.40 -16.81
N VAL A 322 10.78 -13.30 -17.74
CA VAL A 322 9.40 -13.66 -18.11
C VAL A 322 9.23 -15.15 -17.91
N ILE A 323 8.15 -15.56 -17.27
CA ILE A 323 7.75 -16.97 -17.16
C ILE A 323 6.38 -17.09 -17.79
N ILE A 324 6.20 -18.04 -18.69
CA ILE A 324 4.92 -18.35 -19.34
C ILE A 324 4.68 -19.85 -19.17
N GLY A 325 3.65 -20.22 -18.42
CA GLY A 325 3.11 -21.57 -18.37
C GLY A 325 1.94 -21.70 -19.35
N ALA A 326 1.87 -22.81 -20.06
CA ALA A 326 0.82 -23.09 -21.03
C ALA A 326 0.11 -24.41 -20.72
N GLU A 327 -1.17 -24.48 -21.09
CA GLU A 327 -1.95 -25.72 -21.05
C GLU A 327 -2.96 -25.83 -22.21
N ASN A 328 -3.30 -27.06 -22.57
CA ASN A 328 -4.22 -27.38 -23.67
C ASN A 328 -5.63 -27.77 -23.21
N GLY A 329 -5.90 -27.73 -21.91
CA GLY A 329 -7.18 -28.14 -21.31
C GLY A 329 -7.76 -27.14 -20.33
N ASP A 330 -8.79 -27.57 -19.59
CA ASP A 330 -9.53 -26.74 -18.63
C ASP A 330 -9.11 -26.95 -17.18
N ALA A 331 -7.95 -27.57 -16.96
CA ALA A 331 -7.47 -27.95 -15.64
C ALA A 331 -6.86 -26.77 -14.85
N ASN A 332 -6.54 -25.65 -15.50
CA ASN A 332 -5.92 -24.47 -14.89
C ASN A 332 -4.59 -24.79 -14.18
N LYS A 333 -3.79 -25.70 -14.76
CA LYS A 333 -2.49 -26.16 -14.23
C LYS A 333 -1.29 -25.56 -14.96
N TYR A 334 -1.45 -25.08 -16.20
CA TYR A 334 -0.43 -24.35 -16.96
C TYR A 334 0.96 -25.02 -17.02
N LYS A 335 0.97 -26.36 -17.14
CA LYS A 335 2.17 -27.17 -16.97
C LYS A 335 2.52 -28.04 -18.19
N ASP A 336 1.83 -27.86 -19.31
CA ASP A 336 2.08 -28.63 -20.54
C ASP A 336 3.31 -28.11 -21.28
N SER A 337 3.58 -26.80 -21.19
CA SER A 337 4.89 -26.22 -21.48
C SER A 337 5.19 -25.02 -20.60
N ILE A 338 6.47 -24.76 -20.36
CA ILE A 338 6.97 -23.62 -19.59
C ILE A 338 8.08 -22.95 -20.40
N ILE A 339 7.92 -21.65 -20.61
CA ILE A 339 8.90 -20.81 -21.28
C ILE A 339 9.44 -19.82 -20.26
N ILE A 340 10.76 -19.78 -20.11
CA ILE A 340 11.46 -18.83 -19.24
C ILE A 340 12.36 -17.97 -20.13
N LEU A 341 12.22 -16.66 -20.00
CA LEU A 341 13.12 -15.67 -20.58
C LEU A 341 13.85 -14.95 -19.46
N ASN A 342 15.13 -14.66 -19.66
CA ASN A 342 15.94 -13.88 -18.72
C ASN A 342 16.91 -12.94 -19.46
N TRP A 343 17.13 -11.74 -18.91
CA TRP A 343 18.00 -10.70 -19.48
C TRP A 343 18.63 -9.78 -18.44
#